data_AF-A0A316S044-F1
#
_entry.id   AF-A0A316S044-F1
#
_cell.length_a   1.000
_cell.length_b   1.000
_cell.length_c   1.000
_cell.angle_alpha   90.00
_cell.angle_beta   90.00
_cell.angle_gamma   90.00
#
_symmetry.space_group_name_H-M   'P 1'
#
loop_
_entity.id
_entity.type
_entity.pdbx_description
1 polymer ?
#
loop_
_entity_poly.entity_id
_entity_poly.type
_entity_poly.pdbx_seq_one_letter_code
_entity_poly.pdbx_strand_id
1 'polypeptide(L)'
;MAIKMRVLYNSGKKGMAQFANAVKEKYDLPVNAVSGKFPPEYPCDKERIVILAISAKSEMPDDLRRFCGGLNKTQAQNVALLVDGKQADADKIAEAIRAAGTNLVGVKVITLGGFLFIGGTLDDSQKAELLGWVDEMVAACK
;
A
#
# COMPACT_ATOMS: atom_id res chain seq x y z
N MET A 1 20.68 4.78 6.41
CA MET A 1 20.64 4.08 5.11
C MET A 1 19.24 4.26 4.55
N ALA A 2 19.08 4.82 3.35
CA ALA A 2 17.75 5.00 2.75
C ALA A 2 17.13 3.62 2.48
N ILE A 3 15.92 3.39 2.96
CA ILE A 3 15.21 2.14 2.72
C ILE A 3 14.72 2.11 1.28
N LYS A 4 15.00 1.03 0.52
CA LYS A 4 14.45 0.85 -0.82
C LYS A 4 12.95 0.55 -0.67
N MET A 5 12.13 1.58 -0.84
CA MET A 5 10.67 1.53 -0.68
C MET A 5 9.95 1.83 -2.00
N ARG A 6 8.81 1.16 -2.21
CA ARG A 6 7.86 1.45 -3.28
C ARG A 6 6.46 1.56 -2.71
N VAL A 7 5.65 2.47 -3.25
CA VAL A 7 4.26 2.67 -2.88
C VAL A 7 3.39 2.44 -4.11
N LEU A 8 2.58 1.40 -4.10
CA LEU A 8 1.63 1.10 -5.16
C LEU A 8 0.23 1.33 -4.64
N TYR A 9 -0.59 2.05 -5.40
CA TYR A 9 -1.99 2.26 -5.06
C TYR A 9 -2.91 1.79 -6.18
N ASN A 10 -4.09 1.29 -5.82
CA ASN A 10 -5.17 1.01 -6.77
C ASN A 10 -6.46 1.59 -6.20
N SER A 11 -6.81 2.77 -6.70
CA SER A 11 -8.02 3.48 -6.29
C SER A 11 -8.39 4.55 -7.29
N GLY A 12 -9.69 4.77 -7.46
CA GLY A 12 -10.23 5.97 -8.12
C GLY A 12 -10.38 7.16 -7.19
N LYS A 13 -10.11 7.01 -5.88
CA LYS A 13 -10.27 8.07 -4.88
C LYS A 13 -8.96 8.85 -4.71
N LYS A 14 -9.08 10.18 -4.63
CA LYS A 14 -7.94 11.09 -4.50
C LYS A 14 -7.12 10.85 -3.23
N GLY A 15 -7.75 10.42 -2.14
CA GLY A 15 -7.09 10.15 -0.87
C GLY A 15 -5.95 9.13 -0.97
N MET A 16 -6.09 8.09 -1.79
CA MET A 16 -5.01 7.09 -1.94
C MET A 16 -3.80 7.64 -2.69
N ALA A 17 -4.03 8.47 -3.71
CA ALA A 17 -2.95 9.16 -4.39
C ALA A 17 -2.28 10.20 -3.47
N GLN A 18 -3.05 10.92 -2.64
CA GLN A 18 -2.53 11.84 -1.62
C GLN A 18 -1.66 11.12 -0.60
N PHE A 19 -2.11 9.97 -0.10
CA PHE A 19 -1.31 9.14 0.81
C PHE A 19 0.00 8.70 0.16
N ALA A 20 -0.06 8.15 -1.06
CA ALA A 20 1.12 7.64 -1.74
C ALA A 20 2.16 8.74 -2.00
N ASN A 21 1.71 9.94 -2.40
CA ASN A 21 2.57 11.10 -2.58
C ASN A 21 3.15 11.61 -1.24
N ALA A 22 2.36 11.62 -0.16
CA ALA A 22 2.85 12.02 1.16
C ALA A 22 3.95 11.07 1.67
N VAL A 23 3.82 9.76 1.44
CA VAL A 23 4.87 8.78 1.77
C VAL A 23 6.14 9.06 0.95
N LYS A 24 5.99 9.33 -0.35
CA LYS A 24 7.11 9.69 -1.21
C LYS A 24 7.84 10.93 -0.72
N GLU A 25 7.13 11.99 -0.38
CA GLU A 25 7.72 13.23 0.15
C GLU A 25 8.45 13.00 1.47
N LYS A 26 7.83 12.26 2.40
CA LYS A 26 8.41 11.96 3.71
C LYS A 26 9.72 11.17 3.64
N TYR A 27 9.79 10.22 2.73
CA TYR A 27 10.94 9.32 2.58
C TYR A 27 11.90 9.71 1.47
N ASP A 28 11.69 10.87 0.83
CA ASP A 28 12.45 11.35 -0.33
C ASP A 28 12.61 10.28 -1.43
N LEU A 29 11.49 9.62 -1.77
CA LEU A 29 11.49 8.52 -2.73
C LEU A 29 11.57 9.04 -4.18
N PRO A 30 12.22 8.29 -5.08
CA PRO A 30 12.30 8.69 -6.48
C PRO A 30 10.91 8.74 -7.12
N VAL A 31 10.77 9.50 -8.22
CA VAL A 31 9.47 9.74 -8.88
C VAL A 31 8.77 8.45 -9.27
N ASN A 32 9.52 7.42 -9.67
CA ASN A 32 9.02 6.10 -10.08
C ASN A 32 8.74 5.14 -8.90
N ALA A 33 8.93 5.56 -7.65
CA ALA A 33 8.60 4.76 -6.47
C ALA A 33 7.10 4.76 -6.16
N VAL A 34 6.33 5.71 -6.69
CA VAL A 34 4.87 5.77 -6.53
C VAL A 34 4.20 5.43 -7.85
N SER A 35 3.25 4.48 -7.84
CA SER A 35 2.45 4.19 -9.02
C SER A 35 1.02 3.81 -8.70
N GLY A 36 0.09 4.31 -9.52
CA GLY A 36 -1.32 3.93 -9.52
C GLY A 36 -1.62 2.67 -10.36
N LYS A 37 -0.57 2.08 -10.96
CA LYS A 37 -0.67 0.88 -11.80
C LYS A 37 0.23 -0.21 -11.23
N PHE A 38 -0.29 -1.43 -11.22
CA PHE A 38 0.50 -2.61 -10.87
C PHE A 38 1.47 -2.99 -12.01
N PRO A 39 2.56 -3.72 -11.71
CA PRO A 39 3.47 -4.25 -12.74
C PRO A 39 2.72 -4.95 -13.87
N PRO A 40 3.22 -4.90 -15.13
CA PRO A 40 4.64 -4.86 -15.49
C PRO A 40 5.27 -3.47 -15.67
N GLU A 41 4.50 -2.38 -15.66
CA GLU A 41 5.05 -1.02 -15.90
C GLU A 41 6.03 -0.55 -14.80
N TYR A 42 5.89 -1.06 -13.57
CA TYR A 42 6.72 -0.69 -12.41
C TYR A 42 7.10 -1.92 -11.55
N PRO A 43 8.02 -2.78 -12.03
CA PRO A 43 8.38 -4.00 -11.35
C PRO A 43 9.00 -3.72 -9.97
N CYS A 44 8.67 -4.58 -9.01
CA CYS A 44 9.38 -4.63 -7.74
C CYS A 44 10.73 -5.34 -7.97
N ASP A 45 11.82 -4.67 -7.64
CA ASP A 45 13.19 -5.18 -7.68
C ASP A 45 13.83 -5.04 -6.29
N LYS A 46 13.80 -6.12 -5.50
CA LYS A 46 14.47 -6.21 -4.20
C LYS A 46 14.12 -5.06 -3.24
N GLU A 47 12.89 -4.56 -3.26
CA GLU A 47 12.44 -3.58 -2.28
C GLU A 47 12.52 -4.17 -0.88
N ARG A 48 12.99 -3.37 0.08
CA ARG A 48 12.96 -3.75 1.49
C ARG A 48 11.53 -3.72 2.02
N ILE A 49 10.71 -2.81 1.52
CA ILE A 49 9.28 -2.73 1.82
C ILE A 49 8.48 -2.20 0.62
N VAL A 50 7.33 -2.80 0.34
CA VAL A 50 6.33 -2.28 -0.58
C VAL A 50 5.08 -1.90 0.20
N ILE A 51 4.63 -0.66 0.06
CA ILE A 51 3.37 -0.17 0.62
C ILE A 51 2.28 -0.34 -0.44
N LEU A 52 1.25 -1.13 -0.15
CA LEU A 52 0.10 -1.35 -1.03
C LEU A 52 -1.11 -0.61 -0.49
N ALA A 53 -1.63 0.35 -1.24
CA ALA A 53 -2.80 1.16 -0.87
C ALA A 53 -3.98 0.85 -1.79
N ILE A 54 -4.92 0.03 -1.34
CA ILE A 54 -5.98 -0.55 -2.16
C ILE A 54 -7.34 0.01 -1.73
N SER A 55 -8.14 0.50 -2.67
CA SER A 55 -9.58 0.64 -2.43
C SER A 55 -10.26 -0.68 -2.76
N ALA A 56 -10.61 -1.44 -1.74
CA ALA A 56 -11.32 -2.68 -1.91
C ALA A 56 -12.73 -2.41 -2.44
N LYS A 57 -13.09 -3.15 -3.48
CA LYS A 57 -14.47 -3.32 -3.92
C LYS A 57 -14.88 -4.75 -3.60
N SER A 58 -16.18 -5.05 -3.70
CA SER A 58 -16.73 -6.38 -3.46
C SER A 58 -16.00 -7.50 -4.22
N GLU A 59 -15.37 -7.20 -5.35
CA GLU A 59 -14.47 -8.10 -6.07
C GLU A 59 -13.08 -7.48 -6.22
N MET A 60 -12.05 -8.29 -5.95
CA MET A 60 -10.65 -7.93 -6.15
C MET A 60 -10.35 -7.87 -7.67
N PRO A 61 -9.84 -6.75 -8.20
CA PRO A 61 -9.44 -6.67 -9.60
C PRO A 61 -8.41 -7.76 -9.96
N ASP A 62 -8.53 -8.34 -11.16
CA ASP A 62 -7.64 -9.43 -11.60
C ASP A 62 -6.16 -9.04 -11.58
N ASP A 63 -5.83 -7.79 -11.90
CA ASP A 63 -4.47 -7.27 -11.86
C ASP A 63 -3.91 -7.25 -10.42
N LEU A 64 -4.74 -6.86 -9.45
CA LEU A 64 -4.36 -6.91 -8.03
C LEU A 64 -4.18 -8.36 -7.57
N ARG A 65 -5.08 -9.27 -7.97
CA ARG A 65 -4.95 -10.70 -7.65
C ARG A 65 -3.64 -11.28 -8.21
N ARG A 66 -3.35 -11.01 -9.48
CA ARG A 66 -2.13 -11.46 -10.16
C ARG A 66 -0.88 -10.90 -9.50
N PHE A 67 -0.90 -9.62 -9.14
CA PHE A 67 0.22 -8.99 -8.45
C PHE A 67 0.44 -9.58 -7.05
N CYS A 68 -0.61 -9.67 -6.23
CA CYS A 68 -0.53 -10.27 -4.89
C CYS A 68 -0.09 -11.74 -4.93
N GLY A 69 -0.55 -12.52 -5.91
CA GLY A 69 -0.15 -13.92 -6.09
C GLY A 69 1.25 -14.10 -6.71
N GLY A 70 1.79 -13.09 -7.39
CA GLY A 70 3.12 -13.11 -7.99
C GLY A 70 4.23 -12.55 -7.08
N LEU A 71 3.83 -11.86 -6.00
CA LEU A 71 4.73 -11.23 -5.03
C LEU A 71 5.60 -12.28 -4.34
N ASN A 72 6.91 -12.10 -4.38
CA ASN A 72 7.84 -12.98 -3.68
C ASN A 72 9.03 -12.19 -3.08
N LYS A 73 9.88 -12.88 -2.32
CA LYS A 73 11.02 -12.27 -1.61
C LYS A 73 12.09 -11.65 -2.52
N THR A 74 12.16 -12.01 -3.80
CA THR A 74 13.11 -11.38 -4.74
C THR A 74 12.59 -10.04 -5.24
N GLN A 75 11.27 -9.88 -5.26
CA GLN A 75 10.58 -8.64 -5.57
C GLN A 75 10.50 -7.74 -4.34
N ALA A 76 9.90 -8.19 -3.25
CA ALA A 76 9.73 -7.41 -2.03
C ALA A 76 10.01 -8.27 -0.80
N GLN A 77 10.87 -7.79 0.09
CA GLN A 77 11.14 -8.51 1.34
C GLN A 77 9.97 -8.39 2.31
N ASN A 78 9.35 -7.20 2.36
CA ASN A 78 8.22 -6.90 3.21
C ASN A 78 7.13 -6.18 2.42
N VAL A 79 5.88 -6.37 2.84
CA VAL A 79 4.72 -5.65 2.33
C VAL A 79 3.94 -5.08 3.51
N ALA A 80 3.51 -3.83 3.40
CA ALA A 80 2.51 -3.24 4.28
C ALA A 80 1.25 -2.94 3.45
N LEU A 81 0.09 -3.27 4.00
CA LEU A 81 -1.18 -3.19 3.28
C LEU A 81 -2.11 -2.16 3.93
N LEU A 82 -2.44 -1.11 3.20
CA LEU A 82 -3.49 -0.14 3.51
C LEU A 82 -4.72 -0.46 2.64
N VAL A 83 -5.88 -0.66 3.26
CA VAL A 83 -7.14 -0.95 2.55
C VAL A 83 -8.19 0.09 2.88
N ASP A 84 -8.75 0.73 1.86
CA ASP A 84 -10.01 1.46 1.96
C ASP A 84 -11.16 0.50 1.67
N GLY A 85 -11.87 0.08 2.71
CA GLY A 85 -12.90 -0.95 2.62
C GLY A 85 -13.21 -1.58 3.97
N LYS A 86 -13.58 -2.86 3.96
CA LYS A 86 -13.87 -3.63 5.19
C LYS A 86 -12.68 -4.49 5.58
N GLN A 87 -12.61 -4.85 6.86
CA GLN A 87 -11.58 -5.77 7.38
C GLN A 87 -11.55 -7.09 6.61
N ALA A 88 -12.71 -7.66 6.29
CA ALA A 88 -12.81 -8.90 5.53
C ALA A 88 -12.17 -8.85 4.13
N ASP A 89 -12.15 -7.68 3.49
CA ASP A 89 -11.48 -7.51 2.19
C ASP A 89 -9.96 -7.42 2.37
N ALA A 90 -9.52 -6.74 3.41
CA ALA A 90 -8.11 -6.66 3.77
C ALA A 90 -7.53 -8.03 4.13
N ASP A 91 -8.30 -8.86 4.84
CA ASP A 91 -7.89 -10.22 5.23
C ASP A 91 -7.66 -11.11 3.99
N LYS A 92 -8.54 -11.03 2.99
CA LYS A 92 -8.39 -11.77 1.72
C LYS A 92 -7.13 -11.37 0.96
N ILE A 93 -6.86 -10.06 0.87
CA ILE A 93 -5.67 -9.54 0.17
C ILE A 93 -4.41 -9.93 0.96
N ALA A 94 -4.46 -9.82 2.29
CA ALA A 94 -3.37 -10.20 3.18
C ALA A 94 -3.03 -11.69 3.07
N GLU A 95 -4.03 -12.56 2.99
CA GLU A 95 -3.86 -13.99 2.77
C GLU A 95 -3.19 -14.27 1.43
N ALA A 96 -3.62 -13.62 0.34
CA ALA A 96 -3.00 -13.77 -0.98
C ALA A 96 -1.52 -13.38 -0.99
N ILE A 97 -1.15 -12.27 -0.32
CA ILE A 97 0.24 -11.81 -0.21
C ILE A 97 1.10 -12.81 0.57
N ARG A 98 0.56 -13.33 1.69
CA ARG A 98 1.26 -14.34 2.51
C ARG A 98 1.44 -15.65 1.75
N ALA A 99 0.40 -16.10 1.04
CA ALA A 99 0.43 -17.32 0.23
C ALA A 99 1.47 -17.24 -0.90
N ALA A 100 1.72 -16.04 -1.45
CA ALA A 100 2.75 -15.82 -2.46
C ALA A 100 4.19 -15.86 -1.90
N GLY A 101 4.36 -15.84 -0.57
CA GLY A 101 5.63 -16.05 0.11
C GLY A 101 6.36 -14.78 0.55
N THR A 102 5.69 -13.63 0.53
CA THR A 102 6.22 -12.35 1.02
C THR A 102 5.80 -12.07 2.47
N ASN A 103 6.66 -11.40 3.24
CA ASN A 103 6.37 -11.04 4.61
C ASN A 103 5.40 -9.86 4.69
N LEU A 104 4.20 -10.05 5.25
CA LEU A 104 3.24 -8.98 5.48
C LEU A 104 3.47 -8.38 6.87
N VAL A 105 4.06 -7.18 6.95
CA VAL A 105 4.46 -6.54 8.21
C VAL A 105 3.33 -5.81 8.92
N GLY A 106 2.26 -5.47 8.20
CA GLY A 106 1.07 -4.95 8.83
C GLY A 106 -0.04 -4.62 7.84
N VAL A 107 -1.25 -4.49 8.41
CA VAL A 107 -2.48 -4.20 7.69
C VAL A 107 -3.19 -3.04 8.41
N LYS A 108 -3.59 -2.02 7.66
CA LYS A 108 -4.41 -0.91 8.15
C LYS A 108 -5.65 -0.79 7.27
N VAL A 109 -6.81 -0.63 7.88
CA VAL A 109 -8.09 -0.46 7.17
C VAL A 109 -8.63 0.94 7.46
N ILE A 110 -9.06 1.62 6.40
CA ILE A 110 -9.71 2.94 6.43
C ILE A 110 -11.00 2.90 5.61
N THR A 111 -11.79 3.98 5.64
CA THR A 111 -13.02 4.09 4.84
C THR A 111 -13.14 5.47 4.20
N LEU A 112 -12.53 5.65 3.03
CA LEU A 112 -12.59 6.89 2.27
C LEU A 112 -14.03 7.13 1.77
N GLY A 113 -14.63 8.27 2.08
CA GLY A 113 -16.03 8.59 1.78
C GLY A 113 -17.03 8.28 2.91
N GLY A 114 -16.57 7.74 4.04
CA GLY A 114 -17.36 7.72 5.29
C GLY A 114 -17.35 9.08 5.99
N PHE A 115 -18.04 9.20 7.13
CA PHE A 115 -18.08 10.42 7.95
C PHE A 115 -16.69 11.02 8.25
N LEU A 116 -15.65 10.17 8.33
CA LEU A 116 -14.27 10.62 8.52
C LEU A 116 -13.65 11.27 7.26
N PHE A 117 -14.00 10.86 6.04
CA PHE A 117 -13.23 11.21 4.83
C PHE A 117 -14.13 11.89 3.80
N ILE A 118 -14.46 13.15 4.09
CA ILE A 118 -15.32 13.99 3.25
C ILE A 118 -14.73 14.07 1.83
N GLY A 119 -15.51 13.66 0.82
CA GLY A 119 -15.10 13.71 -0.59
C GLY A 119 -14.05 12.69 -1.02
N GLY A 120 -13.72 11.71 -0.17
CA GLY A 120 -12.70 10.69 -0.50
C GLY A 120 -11.27 11.25 -0.58
N THR A 121 -11.01 12.38 0.07
CA THR A 121 -9.69 12.99 0.29
C THR A 121 -9.22 12.77 1.71
N LEU A 122 -7.92 12.93 1.95
CA LEU A 122 -7.31 12.91 3.28
C LEU A 122 -7.08 14.33 3.78
N ASP A 123 -7.47 14.62 5.02
CA ASP A 123 -7.02 15.80 5.75
C ASP A 123 -5.62 15.61 6.34
N ASP A 124 -5.06 16.66 6.94
CA ASP A 124 -3.67 16.63 7.43
C ASP A 124 -3.49 15.76 8.67
N SER A 125 -4.50 15.64 9.53
CA SER A 125 -4.46 14.75 10.70
C SER A 125 -4.44 13.29 10.25
N GLN A 126 -5.27 12.95 9.26
CA GLN A 126 -5.36 11.62 8.68
C GLN A 126 -4.09 11.23 7.94
N LYS A 127 -3.50 12.17 7.17
CA LYS A 127 -2.19 11.96 6.55
C LYS A 127 -1.14 11.69 7.62
N ALA A 128 -1.10 12.49 8.68
CA ALA A 128 -0.13 12.32 9.76
C ALA A 128 -0.28 10.94 10.43
N GLU A 129 -1.50 10.49 10.70
CA GLU A 129 -1.78 9.16 11.25
C GLU A 129 -1.29 8.04 10.33
N LEU A 130 -1.62 8.12 9.03
CA LEU A 130 -1.18 7.12 8.05
C LEU A 130 0.34 7.11 7.85
N LEU A 131 0.98 8.28 7.88
CA LEU A 131 2.43 8.39 7.82
C LEU A 131 3.12 7.86 9.08
N GLY A 132 2.49 8.01 10.26
CA GLY A 132 2.97 7.41 11.51
C GLY A 132 2.90 5.88 11.44
N TRP A 133 1.79 5.33 10.93
CA TRP A 133 1.69 3.90 10.68
C TRP A 133 2.76 3.39 9.71
N VAL A 134 3.06 4.12 8.63
CA VAL A 134 4.15 3.75 7.71
C VAL A 134 5.51 3.73 8.43
N ASP A 135 5.77 4.66 9.34
CA ASP A 135 7.01 4.65 10.13
C ASP A 135 7.16 3.40 10.99
N GLU A 136 6.07 2.96 11.61
CA GLU A 136 6.04 1.71 12.38
C GLU A 136 6.36 0.51 11.48
N MET A 137 5.77 0.45 10.29
CA MET A 137 6.02 -0.63 9.33
C MET A 137 7.46 -0.63 8.85
N VAL A 138 8.02 0.55 8.56
CA VAL A 138 9.42 0.70 8.15
C VAL A 138 10.36 0.32 9.30
N ALA A 139 10.04 0.69 10.54
CA ALA A 139 10.82 0.31 11.71
C ALA A 139 10.81 -1.21 11.94
N ALA A 140 9.66 -1.87 11.72
CA ALA A 140 9.55 -3.33 11.79
C ALA A 140 10.34 -4.07 10.68
N CYS A 141 10.71 -3.36 9.60
CA CYS A 141 11.52 -3.91 8.51
C CYS A 141 13.03 -3.74 8.72
N LYS A 142 13.49 -3.09 9.80
CA LYS A 142 14.92 -2.94 10.08
C LYS A 142 15.47 -4.24 10.65
#